data_AF-A0A662MWS1-F1
#
_entry.id   AF-A0A662MWS1-F1
#
_cell.length_a   1.000
_cell.length_b   1.000
_cell.length_c   1.000
_cell.angle_alpha   90.00
_cell.angle_beta   90.00
_cell.angle_gamma   90.00
#
_symmetry.space_group_name_H-M   'P 1'
#
loop_
_entity.id
_entity.type
_entity.pdbx_description
1 polymer ?
#
loop_
_entity_poly.entity_id
_entity_poly.type
_entity_poly.pdbx_seq_one_letter_code
_entity_poly.pdbx_strand_id
1 'polypeptide(L)' 'MKKVVSGNYAAAYAAKHARVEVVAAYPITPQTSIIEKIAEFLANGEVENLQYVPVESEHSAMAAC' A
#
# COMPACT_ATOMS: atom_id res chain seq x y z
N MET A 1 -0.91 22.99 -1.87
CA MET A 1 0.29 22.83 -2.72
C MET A 1 0.14 21.54 -3.51
N LYS A 2 0.34 21.54 -4.85
CA LYS A 2 0.29 20.30 -5.65
C LYS A 2 1.60 19.53 -5.45
N LYS A 3 1.53 18.21 -5.24
CA LYS A 3 2.70 17.33 -5.08
C LYS A 3 2.95 16.58 -6.39
N VAL A 4 4.17 16.64 -6.91
CA VAL A 4 4.59 15.80 -8.04
C VAL A 4 5.08 14.47 -7.47
N VAL A 5 4.50 13.37 -7.93
CA VAL A 5 4.80 12.00 -7.47
C VAL A 5 4.83 11.04 -8.66
N SER A 6 5.46 9.88 -8.48
CA SER A 6 5.36 8.78 -9.44
C SER A 6 3.93 8.20 -9.47
N GLY A 7 3.60 7.43 -10.51
CA GLY A 7 2.30 6.74 -10.60
C GLY A 7 2.07 5.78 -9.44
N ASN A 8 3.10 5.03 -9.04
CA ASN A 8 3.04 4.11 -7.89
C ASN A 8 2.74 4.86 -6.58
N TYR A 9 3.40 5.98 -6.33
CA TYR A 9 3.09 6.79 -5.15
C TYR A 9 1.71 7.42 -5.23
N ALA A 10 1.25 7.82 -6.42
CA ALA A 10 -0.13 8.27 -6.60
C ALA A 10 -1.15 7.17 -6.22
N ALA A 11 -0.90 5.91 -6.59
CA ALA A 11 -1.72 4.77 -6.18
C ALA A 11 -1.69 4.55 -4.65
N ALA A 12 -0.52 4.64 -4.01
CA ALA A 12 -0.41 4.55 -2.55
C ALA A 12 -1.16 5.70 -1.84
N TYR A 13 -1.05 6.93 -2.33
CA TYR A 13 -1.82 8.08 -1.82
C TYR A 13 -3.32 7.86 -2.02
N ALA A 14 -3.74 7.31 -3.16
CA ALA A 14 -5.14 6.99 -3.41
C ALA A 14 -5.66 5.95 -2.42
N ALA A 15 -4.93 4.86 -2.18
CA ALA A 15 -5.29 3.84 -1.19
C ALA A 15 -5.42 4.44 0.23
N LYS A 16 -4.45 5.28 0.63
CA LYS A 16 -4.51 6.04 1.90
C LYS A 16 -5.79 6.89 1.98
N HIS A 17 -6.08 7.69 0.96
CA HIS A 17 -7.24 8.58 0.95
C HIS A 17 -8.57 7.84 0.84
N ALA A 18 -8.58 6.65 0.22
CA ALA A 18 -9.73 5.75 0.19
C ALA A 18 -9.99 5.07 1.54
N ARG A 19 -9.10 5.23 2.53
CA ARG A 19 -9.21 4.63 3.87
C ARG A 19 -9.37 3.11 3.81
N VAL A 20 -8.55 2.46 2.98
CA VAL A 20 -8.51 0.99 2.93
C VAL A 20 -8.13 0.42 4.30
N GLU A 21 -8.81 -0.63 4.72
CA GLU A 21 -8.63 -1.23 6.05
C GLU A 21 -7.70 -2.45 6.02
N VAL A 22 -7.47 -3.04 4.84
CA VAL A 22 -6.59 -4.20 4.64
C VAL A 22 -5.73 -3.99 3.39
N VAL A 23 -4.44 -4.30 3.50
CA VAL A 23 -3.50 -4.39 2.36
C VAL A 23 -2.74 -5.70 2.46
N ALA A 24 -3.02 -6.63 1.54
CA ALA A 24 -2.22 -7.83 1.36
C ALA A 24 -1.01 -7.51 0.46
N ALA A 25 0.20 -7.63 1.00
CA ALA A 25 1.41 -7.11 0.39
C ALA A 25 2.36 -8.22 -0.06
N TYR A 26 2.66 -8.23 -1.36
CA TYR A 26 3.70 -9.08 -1.96
C TYR A 26 4.61 -8.24 -2.87
N PRO A 27 5.94 -8.26 -2.67
CA PRO A 27 6.87 -7.45 -3.46
C PRO A 27 7.20 -8.10 -4.81
N ILE A 28 7.00 -7.35 -5.89
CA ILE A 28 7.51 -7.68 -7.23
C ILE A 28 7.67 -6.39 -8.05
N THR A 29 8.80 -6.28 -8.76
CA THR A 29 9.13 -5.09 -9.55
C THR A 29 8.18 -4.97 -10.76
N PRO A 30 7.67 -3.77 -11.10
CA PRO A 30 7.98 -2.44 -10.54
C PRO A 30 7.03 -1.94 -9.43
N GLN A 31 6.01 -2.70 -9.04
CA GLN A 31 4.99 -2.21 -8.11
C GLN A 31 5.42 -2.13 -6.65
N THR A 32 6.56 -2.73 -6.26
CA THR A 32 7.04 -2.80 -4.86
C THR A 32 6.96 -1.47 -4.13
N SER A 33 7.32 -0.36 -4.80
CA SER A 33 7.24 1.00 -4.24
C SER A 33 5.84 1.45 -3.79
N ILE A 34 4.75 0.84 -4.27
CA ILE A 34 3.38 1.11 -3.80
C ILE A 34 3.23 0.60 -2.38
N ILE A 35 3.49 -0.70 -2.16
CA ILE A 35 3.30 -1.35 -0.87
C ILE A 35 4.32 -0.85 0.17
N GLU A 36 5.54 -0.53 -0.24
CA GLU A 36 6.53 0.14 0.62
C GLU A 36 6.05 1.51 1.10
N LYS A 37 5.43 2.31 0.20
CA LYS A 37 4.91 3.63 0.57
C LYS A 37 3.70 3.54 1.50
N ILE A 38 2.85 2.53 1.32
CA ILE A 38 1.75 2.25 2.24
C ILE A 38 2.28 1.85 3.62
N ALA A 39 3.29 0.99 3.68
CA ALA A 39 3.95 0.63 4.94
C ALA A 39 4.57 1.86 5.63
N GLU A 40 5.15 2.80 4.87
CA GLU A 40 5.65 4.07 5.39
C GLU A 40 4.52 4.91 6.01
N PHE A 41 3.36 5.02 5.35
CA PHE A 41 2.21 5.74 5.92
C PHE A 41 1.75 5.13 7.24
N LEU A 42 1.71 3.79 7.33
CA LEU A 42 1.36 3.10 8.56
C LEU A 42 2.40 3.35 9.67
N ALA A 43 3.69 3.24 9.35
CA ALA A 43 4.77 3.49 10.29
C ALA A 43 4.80 4.94 10.81
N ASN A 44 4.41 5.91 9.97
CA ASN A 44 4.31 7.32 10.33
C ASN A 44 3.02 7.68 11.10
N GLY A 45 2.11 6.73 11.33
CA GLY A 45 0.80 7.00 11.92
C GLY A 45 -0.13 7.84 11.03
N GLU A 46 0.13 7.87 9.72
CA GLU A 46 -0.68 8.61 8.75
C GLU A 46 -1.95 7.85 8.33
N VAL A 47 -2.05 6.57 8.71
CA VAL A 47 -3.24 5.71 8.61
C VAL A 47 -3.42 4.99 9.95
N GLU A 48 -4.63 5.05 10.51
CA GLU A 48 -4.88 4.56 11.88
C GLU A 48 -5.47 3.14 11.92
N ASN A 49 -6.30 2.78 10.92
CA ASN A 49 -7.06 1.52 10.89
C ASN A 49 -6.68 0.65 9.68
N LEU A 50 -5.39 0.41 9.47
CA LEU A 50 -4.89 -0.41 8.36
C LEU A 50 -4.22 -1.67 8.87
N GLN A 51 -4.70 -2.83 8.43
CA GLN A 51 -4.02 -4.11 8.55
C GLN A 51 -3.12 -4.34 7.34
N TYR A 52 -1.81 -4.25 7.55
CA TYR A 52 -0.81 -4.57 6.53
C TYR A 52 -0.38 -6.03 6.69
N VAL A 53 -0.71 -6.87 5.71
CA VAL A 53 -0.51 -8.33 5.77
C VAL A 53 0.53 -8.74 4.72
N PRO A 54 1.77 -9.06 5.13
CA PRO A 54 2.72 -9.69 4.22
C PRO A 54 2.22 -11.09 3.85
N VAL A 55 2.12 -11.38 2.55
CA VAL A 55 1.71 -12.68 2.03
C VAL A 55 2.85 -13.35 1.27
N GLU A 56 2.73 -14.65 0.98
CA GLU A 56 3.79 -15.44 0.34
C GLU A 56 3.79 -15.40 -1.20
N SER A 57 2.70 -14.95 -1.82
CA SER A 57 2.57 -14.86 -3.28
C SER A 57 1.46 -13.89 -3.72
N GLU A 58 1.43 -13.55 -5.01
CA GLU A 58 0.34 -12.77 -5.62
C GLU A 58 -1.01 -13.53 -5.58
N HIS A 59 -0.98 -14.86 -5.62
CA HIS A 59 -2.19 -15.67 -5.47
C HIS A 59 -2.78 -15.54 -4.06
N SER A 60 -1.92 -15.56 -3.06
CA SER A 60 -2.28 -15.39 -1.65
C SER A 60 -2.77 -13.96 -1.37
N ALA A 61 -2.21 -12.96 -2.07
CA ALA A 61 -2.70 -11.59 -2.01
C ALA A 61 -4.16 -11.49 -2.49
N MET A 62 -4.49 -12.14 -3.60
CA MET A 62 -5.85 -12.18 -4.14
C MET A 62 -6.82 -12.95 -3.22
N ALA A 63 -6.36 -14.02 -2.58
CA ALA A 63 -7.20 -14.79 -1.65
C ALA A 63 -7.49 -14.04 -0.33
N ALA A 64 -6.61 -13.10 0.06
CA ALA A 64 -6.74 -12.31 1.29
C ALA A 64 -7.58 -11.03 1.14
N CYS A 65 -7.95 -10.64 -0.09
CA CYS A 65 -8.69 -9.41 -0.41
C CYS A 65 -10.06 -9.72 -1.04
#